data_AF-A0A3S3N3Y1-F1
#
_entry.id   AF-A0A3S3N3Y1-F1
#
_cell.length_a   1.000
_cell.length_b   1.000
_cell.length_c   1.000
_cell.angle_alpha   90.00
_cell.angle_beta   90.00
_cell.angle_gamma   90.00
#
_symmetry.space_group_name_H-M   'P 1'
#
loop_
_entity.id
_entity.type
_entity.pdbx_description
1 polymer ?
#
loop_
_entity_poly.entity_id
_entity_poly.type
_entity_poly.pdbx_seq_one_letter_code
_entity_poly.pdbx_strand_id
1 'polypeptide(L)'
;MFLSKSIPFLLHFWVGFLILCIGSLKFNSCVGDTTTTTSCLERERQALIHFKQGLKDPSNRLSSWVGDDCCRWVGIHCSNKIGHVVKVILRGPLEMQASSPSPTYKDLEAEFNRSCISVP
;
A
#
# COMPACT_ATOMS: atom_id res chain seq x y z
N MET A 1 -9.39 -4.44 -61.33
CA MET A 1 -10.41 -4.64 -60.27
C MET A 1 -9.97 -5.77 -59.33
N PHE A 2 -8.90 -5.60 -58.54
CA PHE A 2 -8.38 -6.65 -57.65
C PHE A 2 -7.86 -6.17 -56.28
N LEU A 3 -8.01 -4.89 -55.94
CA LEU A 3 -7.51 -4.36 -54.66
C LEU A 3 -8.57 -4.30 -53.55
N SER A 4 -9.84 -4.66 -53.81
CA SER A 4 -10.93 -4.48 -52.83
C SER A 4 -11.25 -5.72 -51.97
N LYS A 5 -10.70 -6.91 -52.27
CA LYS A 5 -11.14 -8.17 -51.64
C LYS A 5 -10.24 -8.68 -50.50
N SER A 6 -9.02 -8.15 -50.35
CA SER A 6 -8.10 -8.55 -49.26
C SER A 6 -8.15 -7.64 -48.02
N ILE A 7 -8.71 -6.43 -48.16
CA ILE A 7 -8.88 -5.46 -47.07
C ILE A 7 -9.78 -5.99 -45.92
N PRO A 8 -10.94 -6.65 -46.18
CA PRO A 8 -11.77 -7.16 -45.09
C PRO A 8 -11.12 -8.32 -44.34
N PHE A 9 -10.29 -9.14 -45.01
CA PHE A 9 -9.57 -10.25 -44.36
C PHE A 9 -8.51 -9.75 -43.38
N LEU A 10 -7.79 -8.70 -43.73
CA LEU A 10 -6.80 -8.06 -42.84
C LEU A 10 -7.49 -7.33 -41.68
N LEU A 11 -8.60 -6.64 -41.92
CA LEU A 11 -9.41 -6.00 -40.87
C LEU A 11 -9.99 -7.02 -39.89
N HIS A 12 -10.48 -8.17 -40.36
CA HIS A 12 -11.05 -9.19 -39.49
C HIS A 12 -9.99 -9.85 -38.60
N PHE A 13 -8.77 -10.04 -39.12
CA PHE A 13 -7.64 -10.53 -38.34
C PHE A 13 -7.15 -9.50 -37.32
N TRP A 14 -7.12 -8.22 -37.68
CA TRP A 14 -6.75 -7.11 -36.79
C TRP A 14 -7.77 -6.89 -35.68
N VAL A 15 -9.07 -6.97 -36.00
CA VAL A 15 -10.18 -6.88 -35.04
C VAL A 15 -10.22 -8.10 -34.13
N GLY A 16 -9.99 -9.30 -34.66
CA GLY A 16 -9.87 -10.52 -33.86
C GLY A 16 -8.70 -10.47 -32.88
N PHE A 17 -7.55 -9.96 -33.33
CA PHE A 17 -6.37 -9.74 -32.48
C PHE A 17 -6.62 -8.67 -31.41
N LEU A 18 -7.30 -7.58 -31.75
CA LEU A 18 -7.70 -6.53 -30.81
C LEU A 18 -8.67 -7.05 -29.74
N ILE A 19 -9.67 -7.85 -30.13
CA ILE A 19 -10.63 -8.47 -29.20
C ILE A 19 -9.92 -9.45 -28.25
N LEU A 20 -8.96 -10.24 -28.75
CA LEU A 20 -8.16 -11.15 -27.94
C LEU A 20 -7.27 -10.39 -26.92
N CYS A 21 -6.72 -9.24 -27.32
CA CYS A 21 -5.99 -8.35 -26.42
C CYS A 21 -6.89 -7.77 -25.32
N ILE A 22 -8.10 -7.32 -25.65
CA ILE A 22 -9.04 -6.75 -24.68
C ILE A 22 -9.53 -7.82 -23.68
N GLY A 23 -9.78 -9.06 -24.13
CA GLY A 23 -10.18 -10.17 -23.27
C GLY A 23 -9.12 -10.62 -22.25
N SER A 24 -7.86 -10.21 -22.46
CA SER A 24 -6.74 -10.47 -21.53
C SER A 24 -6.55 -9.34 -20.51
N LEU A 25 -7.20 -8.19 -20.71
CA LEU A 25 -7.21 -7.10 -19.74
C LEU A 25 -8.14 -7.49 -18.58
N LYS A 26 -7.60 -8.25 -17.62
CA LYS A 26 -8.21 -8.37 -16.28
C LYS A 26 -8.11 -6.99 -15.62
N PHE A 27 -9.11 -6.15 -15.84
CA PHE A 27 -9.30 -4.93 -15.07
C PHE A 27 -9.72 -5.36 -13.65
N ASN A 28 -8.75 -5.62 -12.80
CA ASN A 28 -8.95 -5.49 -11.37
C ASN A 28 -9.18 -4.00 -11.12
N SER A 29 -10.42 -3.54 -11.28
CA SER A 29 -10.80 -2.17 -10.95
C SER A 29 -10.61 -2.00 -9.45
N CYS A 30 -9.65 -1.18 -9.06
CA CYS A 30 -9.41 -0.81 -7.67
C CYS A 30 -10.47 0.20 -7.25
N VAL A 31 -11.65 -0.29 -6.86
CA VAL A 31 -12.59 0.52 -6.09
C VAL A 31 -12.01 0.61 -4.67
N GLY A 32 -11.45 1.78 -4.33
CA GLY A 32 -11.15 2.09 -2.94
C GLY A 32 -12.46 2.40 -2.23
N ASP A 33 -12.95 1.48 -1.40
CA ASP A 33 -14.10 1.73 -0.54
C ASP A 33 -13.73 2.82 0.48
N THR A 34 -14.08 4.07 0.19
CA THR A 34 -13.94 5.20 1.10
C THR A 34 -15.11 5.24 2.09
N THR A 35 -15.44 4.13 2.74
CA THR A 35 -16.55 4.12 3.70
C THR A 35 -16.28 3.11 4.80
N THR A 36 -15.57 3.55 5.83
CA THR A 36 -15.90 3.35 7.25
C THR A 36 -14.74 3.90 8.06
N THR A 37 -15.02 4.87 8.90
CA THR A 37 -14.04 5.62 9.73
C THR A 37 -13.38 4.75 10.81
N THR A 38 -13.45 3.42 10.68
CA THR A 38 -13.07 2.44 11.69
C THR A 38 -12.18 1.36 11.12
N SER A 39 -12.35 0.90 9.87
CA SER A 39 -11.48 -0.09 9.23
C SER A 39 -10.61 0.50 8.12
N CYS A 40 -9.39 -0.04 7.96
CA CYS A 40 -8.52 0.28 6.83
C CYS A 40 -9.07 -0.28 5.51
N LEU A 41 -8.49 0.12 4.37
CA LEU A 41 -8.95 -0.35 3.07
C LEU A 41 -8.68 -1.84 2.86
N GLU A 42 -9.53 -2.51 2.10
CA GLU A 42 -9.37 -3.94 1.79
C GLU A 42 -8.01 -4.24 1.14
N ARG A 43 -7.52 -3.36 0.25
CA ARG A 43 -6.18 -3.50 -0.35
C ARG A 43 -5.04 -3.44 0.68
N GLU A 44 -5.19 -2.61 1.72
CA GLU A 44 -4.20 -2.46 2.79
C GLU A 44 -4.22 -3.69 3.69
N ARG A 45 -5.42 -4.15 4.04
CA ARG A 45 -5.63 -5.39 4.78
C ARG A 45 -5.02 -6.59 4.06
N GLN A 46 -5.30 -6.76 2.77
CA GLN A 46 -4.74 -7.84 1.95
C GLN A 46 -3.21 -7.77 1.92
N ALA A 47 -2.64 -6.58 1.70
CA ALA A 47 -1.19 -6.39 1.71
C ALA A 47 -0.57 -6.79 3.06
N LEU A 48 -1.20 -6.45 4.19
CA LEU A 48 -0.74 -6.83 5.52
C LEU A 48 -0.86 -8.33 5.80
N ILE A 49 -1.92 -8.99 5.31
CA ILE A 49 -2.06 -10.44 5.44
C ILE A 49 -1.00 -11.16 4.60
N HIS A 50 -0.76 -10.73 3.37
CA HIS A 50 0.34 -11.26 2.54
C HIS A 50 1.70 -11.03 3.21
N PHE A 51 1.90 -9.85 3.80
CA PHE A 51 3.11 -9.53 4.55
C PHE A 51 3.31 -10.48 5.75
N LYS A 52 2.25 -10.73 6.53
CA LYS A 52 2.27 -11.70 7.64
C LYS A 52 2.68 -13.10 7.19
N GLN A 53 2.15 -13.58 6.06
CA GLN A 53 2.49 -14.91 5.51
C GLN A 53 3.96 -15.04 5.11
N GLY A 54 4.60 -13.92 4.74
CA GLY A 54 6.03 -13.88 4.41
C GLY A 54 6.96 -13.88 5.63
N LEU A 55 6.43 -13.79 6.85
CA LEU A 55 7.22 -13.69 8.07
C LEU A 55 7.16 -14.96 8.91
N LYS A 56 8.31 -15.35 9.46
CA LYS A 56 8.37 -16.36 10.53
C LYS A 56 8.14 -15.66 11.88
N ASP A 57 7.02 -15.93 12.51
CA ASP A 57 6.62 -15.32 13.80
C ASP A 57 6.58 -16.38 14.92
N PRO A 58 7.74 -16.80 15.46
CA PRO A 58 7.79 -17.79 16.54
C PRO A 58 7.22 -17.25 17.86
N SER A 59 7.06 -15.92 17.99
CA SER A 59 6.59 -15.25 19.20
C SER A 59 5.10 -14.89 19.14
N ASN A 60 4.38 -15.27 18.08
CA ASN A 60 2.95 -14.96 17.87
C ASN A 60 2.59 -13.47 18.02
N ARG A 61 3.51 -12.57 17.63
CA ARG A 61 3.29 -11.11 17.70
C ARG A 61 2.23 -10.63 16.72
N LEU A 62 2.05 -11.34 15.62
CA LEU A 62 1.08 -11.03 14.57
C LEU A 62 -0.26 -11.77 14.77
N SER A 63 -0.48 -12.32 15.96
CA SER A 63 -1.70 -13.06 16.31
C SER A 63 -2.97 -12.21 16.17
N SER A 64 -2.90 -10.91 16.50
CA SER A 64 -4.04 -10.00 16.37
C SER A 64 -4.41 -9.65 14.92
N TRP A 65 -3.58 -10.02 13.94
CA TRP A 65 -3.78 -9.66 12.53
C TRP A 65 -4.82 -10.59 11.90
N VAL A 66 -6.08 -10.39 12.29
CA VAL A 66 -7.27 -11.16 11.91
C VAL A 66 -8.49 -10.24 11.84
N GLY A 67 -9.46 -10.58 10.97
CA GLY A 67 -10.66 -9.76 10.74
C GLY A 67 -10.45 -8.62 9.75
N ASP A 68 -11.37 -7.65 9.77
CA ASP A 68 -11.46 -6.59 8.75
C ASP A 68 -10.92 -5.24 9.23
N ASP A 69 -10.94 -4.99 10.54
CA ASP A 69 -10.47 -3.75 11.13
C ASP A 69 -8.96 -3.81 11.43
N CYS A 70 -8.14 -3.62 10.39
CA CYS A 70 -6.70 -3.72 10.55
C CYS A 70 -6.07 -2.59 11.39
N CYS A 71 -6.77 -1.47 11.59
CA CYS A 71 -6.31 -0.39 12.47
C CYS A 71 -6.32 -0.80 13.94
N ARG A 72 -7.05 -1.86 14.30
CA ARG A 72 -7.07 -2.44 15.66
C ARG A 72 -6.04 -3.54 15.86
N TRP A 73 -5.28 -3.91 14.82
CA TRP A 73 -4.23 -4.92 14.96
C TRP A 73 -3.04 -4.35 15.72
N VAL A 74 -2.46 -5.16 16.60
CA VAL A 74 -1.25 -4.83 17.35
C VAL A 74 -0.11 -4.48 16.39
N GLY A 75 0.50 -3.32 16.61
CA GLY A 75 1.61 -2.81 15.80
C GLY A 75 1.19 -2.09 14.52
N ILE A 76 -0.11 -2.02 14.19
CA ILE A 76 -0.60 -1.22 13.06
C ILE A 76 -1.01 0.16 13.55
N HIS A 77 -0.56 1.20 12.86
CA HIS A 77 -1.02 2.58 13.09
C HIS A 77 -1.67 3.13 11.83
N CYS A 78 -2.90 3.65 12.00
CA CYS A 78 -3.64 4.34 10.96
C CYS A 78 -3.62 5.85 11.16
N SER A 79 -3.73 6.60 10.06
CA SER A 79 -3.91 8.05 10.09
C SER A 79 -5.34 8.40 10.51
N ASN A 80 -5.49 9.18 11.58
CA ASN A 80 -6.81 9.65 12.04
C ASN A 80 -7.56 10.53 11.03
N LYS A 81 -6.85 11.07 10.02
CA LYS A 81 -7.44 11.95 9.00
C LYS A 81 -7.99 11.19 7.79
N ILE A 82 -7.37 10.06 7.45
CA ILE A 82 -7.61 9.35 6.17
C ILE A 82 -7.97 7.88 6.39
N GLY A 83 -7.81 7.33 7.59
CA GLY A 83 -8.11 5.92 7.89
C GLY A 83 -7.08 4.92 7.33
N HIS A 84 -6.02 5.39 6.68
CA HIS A 84 -5.00 4.54 6.04
C HIS A 84 -3.90 4.11 7.00
N VAL A 85 -3.36 2.91 6.76
CA VAL A 85 -2.18 2.40 7.47
C VAL A 85 -0.96 3.23 7.10
N VAL A 86 -0.32 3.83 8.10
CA VAL A 86 0.88 4.68 7.91
C VAL A 86 2.14 4.09 8.53
N LYS A 87 2.01 3.10 9.43
CA LYS A 87 3.15 2.46 10.10
C LYS A 87 2.81 1.05 10.57
N VAL A 88 3.80 0.16 10.45
CA VAL A 88 3.77 -1.23 10.93
C VAL A 88 4.96 -1.46 11.86
N ILE A 89 4.71 -1.96 13.07
CA ILE A 89 5.71 -2.22 14.11
C ILE A 89 5.76 -3.73 14.39
N LEU A 90 6.93 -4.34 14.20
CA LEU A 90 7.16 -5.79 14.33
C LEU A 90 8.12 -6.16 15.47
N ARG A 91 8.76 -5.15 16.09
CA ARG A 91 9.80 -5.33 17.11
C ARG A 91 9.21 -5.88 18.42
N GLY A 92 10.02 -6.64 19.14
CA GLY A 92 9.65 -7.20 20.44
C GLY A 92 9.76 -6.17 21.56
N PRO A 93 9.39 -6.53 22.80
CA PRO A 93 9.57 -5.66 23.95
C PRO A 93 11.05 -5.61 24.33
N LEU A 94 11.84 -4.90 23.54
CA LEU A 94 13.08 -4.29 23.99
C LEU A 94 12.94 -2.81 23.65
N GLU A 95 12.81 -2.04 24.73
CA GLU A 95 12.77 -0.58 24.82
C GLU A 95 11.49 0.12 24.35
N MET A 96 10.41 -0.12 25.11
CA MET A 96 9.67 1.03 25.64
C MET A 96 10.48 1.68 26.76
N GLN A 97 11.60 2.30 26.43
CA GLN A 97 12.24 3.29 27.30
C GLN A 97 13.04 4.29 26.49
N ALA A 98 12.35 4.94 25.55
CA ALA A 98 12.51 6.37 25.42
C ALA A 98 11.16 6.95 24.97
N SER A 99 10.44 7.52 25.93
CA SER A 99 9.85 8.83 25.69
C SER A 99 10.96 9.81 25.32
N SER A 100 11.61 9.63 24.16
CA SER A 100 12.16 10.75 23.44
C SER A 100 10.92 11.48 22.95
N PRO A 101 10.67 12.75 23.34
CA PRO A 101 9.67 13.52 22.63
C PRO A 101 10.05 13.43 21.16
N SER A 102 9.09 13.01 20.31
CA SER A 102 9.25 13.10 18.86
C SER A 102 9.78 14.50 18.58
N PRO A 103 10.93 14.67 17.91
CA PRO A 103 11.46 16.00 17.66
C PRO A 103 10.36 16.76 16.93
N THR A 104 9.90 17.83 17.55
CA THR A 104 8.96 18.76 16.93
C THR A 104 9.69 19.35 15.73
N TYR A 105 8.96 19.80 14.71
CA TYR A 105 9.54 20.49 13.54
C TYR A 105 10.62 21.55 13.91
N LYS A 106 10.45 22.20 15.06
CA LYS A 106 11.39 23.16 15.66
C LYS A 106 12.73 22.56 16.13
N ASP A 107 12.73 21.29 16.53
CA ASP A 107 13.93 20.58 16.99
C ASP A 107 14.77 20.11 15.80
N LEU A 108 14.12 19.74 14.68
CA LEU A 108 14.79 19.48 13.40
C LEU A 108 15.44 20.75 12.82
N GLU A 109 14.77 21.89 12.98
CA GLU A 109 15.30 23.20 12.60
C GLU A 109 16.49 23.61 13.48
N ALA A 110 16.47 23.28 14.77
CA ALA A 110 17.61 23.48 15.67
C ALA A 110 18.81 22.57 15.32
N GLU A 111 18.57 21.34 14.88
CA GLU A 111 19.61 20.41 14.41
C GLU A 111 20.27 20.92 13.12
N PHE A 112 19.45 21.39 12.15
CA PHE A 112 19.92 21.96 10.90
C PHE A 112 20.73 23.25 11.09
N ASN A 113 20.35 24.08 12.07
CA ASN A 113 21.05 25.34 12.37
C ASN A 113 22.33 25.13 13.21
N ARG A 114 22.44 24.00 13.92
CA ARG A 114 23.67 23.60 14.63
C ARG A 114 24.65 22.83 13.74
N SER A 115 24.17 22.11 12.75
CA SER A 115 25.01 21.53 11.70
C SER A 115 25.23 22.57 10.61
N CYS A 116 26.11 23.53 10.89
CA CYS A 116 26.54 24.57 9.97
C CYS A 116 26.70 24.04 8.53
N ILE A 117 25.71 24.29 7.67
CA ILE A 117 25.96 24.31 6.22
C ILE A 117 26.60 25.67 5.95
N SER A 118 27.90 25.76 6.18
CA SER A 118 28.72 26.82 5.60
C SER A 118 28.72 26.61 4.08
N VAL A 119 27.79 27.26 3.39
CA VAL A 119 27.89 27.50 1.94
C VAL A 119 28.81 28.73 1.78
N PRO A 120 29.78 28.71 0.85
CA PRO A 120 30.76 29.78 0.67
C PRO A 120 30.16 31.16 0.40
#